data_AF-A0A6N0LSH7-F1
#
_entry.id   AF-A0A6N0LSH7-F1
#
_cell.length_a   1.000
_cell.length_b   1.000
_cell.length_c   1.000
_cell.angle_alpha   90.00
_cell.angle_beta   90.00
_cell.angle_gamma   90.00
#
_symmetry.space_group_name_H-M   'P 1'
#
loop_
_entity.id
_entity.type
_entity.pdbx_description
1 polymer ?
#
loop_
_entity_poly.entity_id
_entity_poly.type
_entity_poly.pdbx_seq_one_letter_code
_entity_poly.pdbx_strand_id
1 'polypeptide(L)'
;MFTSTERIKPDAQSIPLYLENLLSHKYQIPTFQRDVVWEKENVKKLWDSIYKFYPLGSILIWKTNTKLESHREIGGIKFADNFYSNEYQYILDGQQRTTSLLTSIHGGKIANNENFDPTLYIDLTIELTDATDDTSYAKRFLFWDEIDDRDSQLKANIGKKQRYQDKLIVSLIAEMLNADTKLYIISYTKSQKLKLVSKTSSPQTNEHS
;
A
#
# COMPACT_ATOMS: atom_id res chain seq x y z
N MET A 1 3.57 20.43 35.85
CA MET A 1 2.75 19.27 35.44
C MET A 1 2.47 19.40 33.95
N PHE A 2 2.88 18.43 33.14
CA PHE A 2 2.48 18.38 31.73
C PHE A 2 2.01 16.95 31.43
N THR A 3 0.70 16.81 31.26
CA THR A 3 0.04 15.61 30.72
C THR A 3 -0.18 15.85 29.24
N SER A 4 0.62 15.25 28.37
CA SER A 4 0.23 15.09 26.97
C SER A 4 0.42 13.63 26.59
N THR A 5 -0.52 12.80 27.04
CA THR A 5 -0.74 11.51 26.42
C THR A 5 -1.44 11.77 25.09
N GLU A 6 -0.69 12.07 24.04
CA GLU A 6 -1.22 12.00 22.67
C GLU A 6 -1.65 10.55 22.43
N ARG A 7 -2.97 10.33 22.35
CA ARG A 7 -3.59 9.01 22.24
C ARG A 7 -3.55 8.53 20.78
N ILE A 8 -3.50 7.21 20.62
CA ILE A 8 -3.78 6.53 19.35
C ILE A 8 -5.20 6.90 18.91
N LYS A 9 -5.36 7.38 17.67
CA LYS A 9 -6.67 7.74 17.09
C LYS A 9 -6.97 6.84 15.89
N PRO A 10 -7.96 5.94 15.99
CA PRO A 10 -8.48 5.27 14.81
C PRO A 10 -9.31 6.26 13.98
N ASP A 11 -9.10 6.23 12.68
CA ASP A 11 -9.85 6.98 11.67
C ASP A 11 -10.27 6.01 10.55
N ALA A 12 -11.43 6.24 9.94
CA ALA A 12 -11.92 5.44 8.83
C ALA A 12 -11.83 6.26 7.55
N GLN A 13 -11.07 5.78 6.56
CA GLN A 13 -10.92 6.44 5.26
C GLN A 13 -11.27 5.47 4.14
N SER A 14 -11.87 5.96 3.06
CA SER A 14 -12.11 5.11 1.89
C SER A 14 -10.79 4.77 1.19
N ILE A 15 -10.74 3.62 0.48
CA ILE A 15 -9.55 3.25 -0.30
C ILE A 15 -9.17 4.35 -1.31
N PRO A 16 -10.11 4.95 -2.08
CA PRO A 16 -9.78 6.03 -3.01
C PRO A 16 -9.07 7.21 -2.32
N LEU A 17 -9.62 7.72 -1.22
CA LEU A 17 -9.01 8.83 -0.47
C LEU A 17 -7.62 8.46 0.08
N TYR A 18 -7.45 7.23 0.54
CA TYR A 18 -6.16 6.73 1.01
C TYR A 18 -5.11 6.73 -0.12
N LEU A 19 -5.48 6.26 -1.31
CA LEU A 19 -4.61 6.26 -2.49
C LEU A 19 -4.30 7.67 -2.99
N GLU A 20 -5.28 8.58 -2.98
CA GLU A 20 -5.05 10.00 -3.29
C GLU A 20 -4.04 10.65 -2.35
N ASN A 21 -4.09 10.34 -1.04
CA ASN A 21 -3.12 10.83 -0.07
C ASN A 21 -1.70 10.27 -0.32
N LEU A 22 -1.56 9.08 -0.91
CA LEU A 22 -0.26 8.55 -1.35
C LEU A 22 0.23 9.29 -2.61
N LEU A 23 -0.63 9.40 -3.62
CA LEU A 23 -0.31 10.03 -4.90
C LEU A 23 0.06 11.52 -4.76
N SER A 24 -0.59 12.22 -3.84
CA SER A 24 -0.25 13.61 -3.46
C SER A 24 0.98 13.73 -2.57
N HIS A 25 1.68 12.62 -2.29
CA HIS A 25 2.87 12.56 -1.44
C HIS A 25 2.66 13.01 0.03
N LYS A 26 1.40 13.04 0.48
CA LYS A 26 1.04 13.30 1.87
C LYS A 26 1.39 12.12 2.77
N TYR A 27 1.12 10.89 2.31
CA TYR A 27 1.57 9.66 2.94
C TYR A 27 2.89 9.19 2.32
N GLN A 28 3.88 8.97 3.18
CA GLN A 28 5.24 8.61 2.78
C GLN A 28 5.69 7.32 3.47
N ILE A 29 6.55 6.55 2.81
CA ILE A 29 7.17 5.35 3.37
C ILE A 29 8.63 5.67 3.71
N PRO A 30 9.03 5.63 5.00
CA PRO A 30 10.41 5.84 5.40
C PRO A 30 11.36 4.78 4.82
N THR A 31 12.59 5.19 4.49
CA THR A 31 13.61 4.30 3.87
C THR A 31 14.13 3.19 4.78
N PHE A 32 13.90 3.26 6.09
CA PHE A 32 14.30 2.22 7.04
C PHE A 32 13.37 0.99 7.04
N GLN A 33 12.30 1.00 6.26
CA GLN A 33 11.43 -0.17 6.11
C GLN A 33 12.08 -1.23 5.23
N ARG A 34 11.61 -2.47 5.38
CA ARG A 34 12.10 -3.59 4.58
C ARG A 34 11.55 -3.50 3.16
N ASP A 35 12.17 -4.21 2.24
CA ASP A 35 11.69 -4.28 0.87
C ASP A 35 10.31 -4.93 0.77
N VAL A 36 9.58 -4.55 -0.28
CA VAL A 36 8.31 -5.17 -0.65
C VAL A 36 8.59 -6.58 -1.14
N VAL A 37 7.92 -7.59 -0.57
CA VAL A 37 8.11 -9.01 -0.93
C VAL A 37 6.80 -9.70 -1.30
N TRP A 38 5.69 -8.98 -1.31
CA TRP A 38 4.40 -9.55 -1.72
C TRP A 38 4.38 -9.83 -3.22
N GLU A 39 4.03 -11.08 -3.54
CA GLU A 39 3.91 -11.57 -4.90
C GLU A 39 2.43 -11.57 -5.34
N LYS A 40 2.18 -11.99 -6.59
CA LYS A 40 0.85 -12.04 -7.22
C LYS A 40 -0.24 -12.62 -6.31
N GLU A 41 0.04 -13.73 -5.63
CA GLU A 41 -0.94 -14.40 -4.77
C GLU A 41 -1.33 -13.55 -3.55
N ASN A 42 -0.37 -12.85 -2.93
CA ASN A 42 -0.65 -11.97 -1.80
C ASN A 42 -1.56 -10.80 -2.20
N VAL A 43 -1.31 -10.23 -3.38
CA VAL A 43 -2.12 -9.14 -3.94
C VAL A 43 -3.57 -9.61 -4.15
N LYS A 44 -3.78 -10.78 -4.78
CA LYS A 44 -5.13 -11.33 -5.00
C LYS A 44 -5.87 -11.62 -3.69
N LYS A 45 -5.19 -12.18 -2.68
CA LYS A 45 -5.79 -12.45 -1.36
C LYS A 45 -6.18 -11.16 -0.62
N LEU A 46 -5.39 -10.10 -0.75
CA LEU A 46 -5.74 -8.78 -0.21
C LEU A 46 -7.05 -8.27 -0.83
N TRP A 47 -7.15 -8.32 -2.16
CA TRP A 47 -8.34 -7.88 -2.86
C TRP A 47 -9.56 -8.77 -2.62
N ASP A 48 -9.37 -10.07 -2.41
CA ASP A 48 -10.45 -10.96 -1.99
C ASP A 48 -10.99 -10.59 -0.61
N SER A 49 -10.10 -10.29 0.33
CA SER A 49 -10.49 -9.84 1.67
C SER A 49 -11.26 -8.51 1.58
N ILE A 50 -10.83 -7.59 0.72
CA ILE A 50 -11.53 -6.33 0.45
C ILE A 50 -12.93 -6.59 -0.11
N TYR A 51 -13.02 -7.45 -1.12
CA TYR A 51 -14.24 -7.72 -1.86
C TYR A 51 -15.28 -8.47 -1.01
N LYS A 52 -14.83 -9.31 -0.08
CA LYS A 52 -15.68 -10.00 0.92
C LYS A 52 -15.95 -9.17 2.18
N PHE A 53 -15.51 -7.91 2.23
CA PHE A 53 -15.62 -7.05 3.42
C PHE A 53 -14.97 -7.64 4.68
N TYR A 54 -13.94 -8.48 4.51
CA TYR A 54 -13.17 -9.03 5.63
C TYR A 54 -12.21 -7.98 6.21
N PRO A 55 -11.95 -8.01 7.54
CA PRO A 55 -11.02 -7.06 8.16
C PRO A 55 -9.60 -7.15 7.58
N LEU A 56 -9.08 -6.03 7.09
CA LEU A 56 -7.76 -5.93 6.42
C LEU A 56 -6.60 -5.65 7.37
N GLY A 57 -6.90 -5.53 8.66
CA GLY A 57 -6.04 -4.89 9.65
C GLY A 57 -6.08 -3.38 9.56
N SER A 58 -5.05 -2.72 10.09
CA SER A 58 -4.93 -1.26 10.08
C SER A 58 -3.68 -0.80 9.35
N ILE A 59 -3.69 0.43 8.84
CA ILE A 59 -2.48 1.13 8.41
C ILE A 59 -2.02 2.02 9.55
N LEU A 60 -0.78 1.87 10.00
CA LEU A 60 -0.21 2.69 11.06
C LEU A 60 0.46 3.93 10.47
N ILE A 61 0.01 5.12 10.87
CA ILE A 61 0.57 6.40 10.40
C ILE A 61 1.13 7.21 11.57
N TRP A 62 2.38 7.63 11.43
CA TRP A 62 3.04 8.57 12.34
C TRP A 62 3.03 9.99 11.79
N LYS A 63 2.40 10.90 12.53
CA LYS A 63 2.39 12.33 12.23
C LYS A 63 3.50 13.04 13.01
N THR A 64 4.29 13.85 12.31
CA THR A 64 5.45 14.53 12.89
C THR A 64 5.86 15.76 12.08
N ASN A 65 6.45 16.76 12.73
CA ASN A 65 7.05 17.91 12.04
C ASN A 65 8.50 17.63 11.63
N THR A 66 9.01 16.43 11.93
CA THR A 66 10.38 16.01 11.60
C THR A 66 10.39 15.33 10.24
N LYS A 67 11.18 15.86 9.30
CA LYS A 67 11.41 15.22 8.01
C LYS A 67 12.34 14.01 8.18
N LEU A 68 11.90 12.86 7.69
CA LEU A 68 12.67 11.64 7.53
C LEU A 68 13.04 11.45 6.06
N GLU A 69 14.05 10.63 5.80
CA GLU A 69 14.25 10.08 4.47
C GLU A 69 13.12 9.11 4.13
N SER A 70 12.53 9.29 2.95
CA SER A 70 11.42 8.49 2.43
C SER A 70 11.72 8.02 1.02
N HIS A 71 11.11 6.89 0.63
CA HIS A 71 11.18 6.43 -0.74
C HIS A 71 10.53 7.46 -1.68
N ARG A 72 11.21 7.74 -2.80
CA ARG A 72 10.71 8.62 -3.87
C ARG A 72 9.72 7.92 -4.80
N GLU A 73 9.54 6.62 -4.61
CA GLU A 73 8.59 5.81 -5.33
C GLU A 73 8.00 4.72 -4.43
N ILE A 74 6.78 4.29 -4.74
CA ILE A 74 6.11 3.15 -4.11
C ILE A 74 5.65 2.26 -5.26
N GLY A 75 6.15 1.02 -5.32
CA GLY A 75 5.83 0.10 -6.40
C GLY A 75 6.16 0.66 -7.79
N GLY A 76 7.28 1.37 -7.94
CA GLY A 76 7.70 1.99 -9.21
C GLY A 76 6.95 3.26 -9.62
N ILE A 77 5.93 3.69 -8.86
CA ILE A 77 5.23 4.97 -9.07
C ILE A 77 6.01 6.07 -8.37
N LYS A 78 6.52 7.03 -9.13
CA LYS A 78 7.35 8.14 -8.63
C LYS A 78 6.49 9.29 -8.13
N PHE A 79 6.94 9.93 -7.05
CA PHE A 79 6.32 11.12 -6.48
C PHE A 79 7.21 12.36 -6.69
N ALA A 80 6.59 13.54 -6.69
CA ALA A 80 7.31 14.80 -6.86
C ALA A 80 8.19 15.10 -5.64
N ASP A 81 9.43 15.54 -5.87
CA ASP A 81 10.47 15.70 -4.84
C ASP A 81 10.33 16.95 -3.93
N ASN A 82 9.32 17.79 -4.12
CA ASN A 82 9.29 19.15 -3.59
C ASN A 82 8.17 19.44 -2.57
N PHE A 83 7.90 18.51 -1.65
CA PHE A 83 6.95 18.76 -0.57
C PHE A 83 7.67 19.25 0.70
N TYR A 84 7.71 20.56 0.90
CA TYR A 84 7.92 21.13 2.22
C TYR A 84 6.56 21.25 2.92
N SER A 85 6.42 20.54 4.03
CA SER A 85 5.21 20.58 4.85
C SER A 85 5.56 20.86 6.30
N ASN A 86 4.64 21.54 6.98
CA ASN A 86 4.72 21.75 8.43
C ASN A 86 4.42 20.46 9.21
N GLU A 87 3.80 19.47 8.57
CA GLU A 87 3.51 18.15 9.13
C GLU A 87 3.75 17.06 8.06
N TYR A 88 4.55 16.06 8.40
CA TYR A 88 4.80 14.84 7.61
C TYR A 88 4.00 13.67 8.19
N GLN A 89 3.52 12.78 7.31
CA GLN A 89 2.76 11.60 7.70
C GLN A 89 3.41 10.35 7.11
N TYR A 90 4.03 9.55 7.99
CA TYR A 90 4.79 8.36 7.62
C TYR A 90 4.02 7.08 7.90
N ILE A 91 3.87 6.22 6.90
CA ILE A 91 3.35 4.86 7.08
C ILE A 91 4.42 4.06 7.82
N LEU A 92 4.10 3.48 8.97
CA LEU A 92 4.99 2.66 9.78
C LEU A 92 4.67 1.16 9.73
N ASP A 93 3.42 0.82 9.40
CA ASP A 93 2.96 -0.54 9.16
C ASP A 93 1.99 -0.55 7.99
N GLY A 94 1.99 -1.64 7.23
CA GLY A 94 1.10 -1.83 6.09
C GLY A 94 1.71 -1.55 4.73
N GLN A 95 3.02 -1.30 4.62
CA GLN A 95 3.74 -1.04 3.35
C GLN A 95 3.39 -2.03 2.23
N GLN A 96 3.33 -3.33 2.54
CA GLN A 96 2.99 -4.36 1.55
C GLN A 96 1.55 -4.20 1.02
N ARG A 97 0.59 -3.93 1.92
CA ARG A 97 -0.81 -3.64 1.58
C ARG A 97 -0.92 -2.36 0.77
N THR A 98 -0.27 -1.29 1.24
CA THR A 98 -0.20 0.01 0.57
C THR A 98 0.32 -0.12 -0.85
N THR A 99 1.44 -0.82 -1.03
CA THR A 99 2.05 -1.01 -2.36
C THR A 99 1.10 -1.80 -3.26
N SER A 100 0.54 -2.91 -2.76
CA SER A 100 -0.39 -3.76 -3.53
C SER A 100 -1.64 -2.99 -3.98
N LEU A 101 -2.27 -2.23 -3.07
CA LEU A 101 -3.43 -1.40 -3.38
C LEU A 101 -3.10 -0.38 -4.47
N LEU A 102 -1.99 0.32 -4.31
CA LEU A 102 -1.57 1.36 -5.24
C LEU A 102 -1.28 0.76 -6.62
N THR A 103 -0.52 -0.34 -6.68
CA THR A 103 -0.07 -0.92 -7.94
C THR A 103 -1.16 -1.66 -8.70
N SER A 104 -2.14 -2.24 -8.00
CA SER A 104 -3.29 -2.88 -8.65
C SER A 104 -4.19 -1.91 -9.41
N ILE A 105 -4.13 -0.63 -9.07
CA ILE A 105 -5.00 0.43 -9.61
C ILE A 105 -4.22 1.35 -10.54
N HIS A 106 -2.98 1.69 -10.21
CA HIS A 106 -2.19 2.65 -10.99
C HIS A 106 -1.07 2.01 -11.81
N GLY A 107 -0.95 0.67 -11.77
CA GLY A 107 0.16 -0.05 -12.39
C GLY A 107 1.46 0.12 -11.60
N GLY A 108 2.60 -0.02 -12.28
CA GLY A 108 3.92 0.06 -11.65
C GLY A 108 4.58 -1.31 -11.55
N LYS A 109 5.13 -1.66 -10.39
CA LYS A 109 5.92 -2.88 -10.17
C LYS A 109 5.64 -3.49 -8.80
N ILE A 110 5.63 -4.81 -8.73
CA ILE A 110 5.65 -5.58 -7.48
C ILE A 110 6.96 -6.38 -7.37
N ALA A 111 7.17 -7.04 -6.23
CA ALA A 111 8.39 -7.79 -5.97
C ALA A 111 8.70 -8.82 -7.08
N ASN A 112 9.99 -8.99 -7.38
CA ASN A 112 10.54 -10.05 -8.23
C ASN A 112 10.08 -10.07 -9.71
N ASN A 113 9.47 -9.02 -10.27
CA ASN A 113 9.12 -9.00 -11.69
C ASN A 113 9.05 -7.60 -12.31
N GLU A 114 10.13 -7.16 -12.96
CA GLU A 114 10.22 -5.83 -13.56
C GLU A 114 9.39 -5.64 -14.84
N ASN A 115 9.04 -6.74 -15.53
CA ASN A 115 8.31 -6.74 -16.80
C ASN A 115 6.83 -7.07 -16.64
N PHE A 116 6.36 -7.15 -15.41
CA PHE A 116 4.98 -7.49 -15.08
C PHE A 116 4.17 -6.25 -14.76
N ASP A 117 2.98 -6.18 -15.35
CA ASP A 117 1.99 -5.17 -15.04
C ASP A 117 1.12 -5.65 -13.87
N PRO A 118 1.19 -5.01 -12.69
CA PRO A 118 0.43 -5.39 -11.52
C PRO A 118 -1.02 -4.90 -11.54
N THR A 119 -1.49 -4.24 -12.61
CA THR A 119 -2.90 -3.86 -12.74
C THR A 119 -3.81 -5.09 -12.65
N LEU A 120 -4.84 -4.97 -11.82
CA LEU A 120 -5.73 -6.09 -11.49
C LEU A 120 -7.07 -5.95 -12.21
N TYR A 121 -7.61 -7.10 -12.60
CA TYR A 121 -8.91 -7.27 -13.20
C TYR A 121 -9.76 -8.18 -12.31
N ILE A 122 -11.07 -7.99 -12.38
CA ILE A 122 -12.04 -8.83 -11.68
C ILE A 122 -12.95 -9.53 -12.68
N ASP A 123 -13.09 -10.84 -12.52
CA ASP A 123 -14.04 -11.69 -13.24
C ASP A 123 -15.37 -11.74 -12.48
N LEU A 124 -16.36 -11.01 -12.99
CA LEU A 124 -17.68 -10.86 -12.40
C LEU A 124 -18.54 -12.13 -12.50
N THR A 125 -18.07 -13.15 -13.25
CA THR A 125 -18.76 -14.44 -13.36
C THR A 125 -18.44 -15.39 -12.21
N ILE A 126 -17.44 -15.05 -11.39
CA ILE A 126 -17.04 -15.87 -10.25
C ILE A 126 -17.86 -15.47 -9.03
N GLU A 127 -18.81 -16.33 -8.66
CA GLU A 127 -19.68 -16.12 -7.51
C GLU A 127 -18.90 -15.94 -6.20
N LEU A 128 -19.42 -15.07 -5.34
CA LEU A 128 -18.94 -14.89 -3.97
C LEU A 128 -19.40 -16.05 -3.10
N THR A 129 -18.50 -16.53 -2.25
CA THR A 129 -18.84 -17.53 -1.23
C THR A 129 -18.22 -17.11 0.11
N ASP A 130 -18.91 -17.41 1.20
CA ASP A 130 -18.43 -17.18 2.57
C ASP A 130 -17.62 -18.36 3.13
N ALA A 131 -17.28 -19.34 2.27
CA ALA A 131 -16.50 -20.50 2.67
C ALA A 131 -15.08 -20.07 3.06
N THR A 132 -14.60 -20.57 4.21
CA THR A 132 -13.28 -20.20 4.75
C THR A 132 -12.11 -20.80 3.96
N ASP A 133 -12.37 -21.87 3.21
CA ASP A 133 -11.44 -22.51 2.28
C ASP A 133 -11.65 -22.06 0.82
N ASP A 134 -12.38 -20.95 0.61
CA ASP A 134 -12.62 -20.41 -0.71
C ASP A 134 -11.33 -19.98 -1.40
N THR A 135 -10.95 -20.73 -2.44
CA THR A 135 -9.79 -20.44 -3.29
C THR A 135 -10.16 -19.75 -4.60
N SER A 136 -11.44 -19.39 -4.78
CA SER A 136 -11.93 -18.74 -6.00
C SER A 136 -11.31 -17.38 -6.26
N TYR A 137 -10.68 -16.74 -5.25
CA TYR A 137 -9.92 -15.50 -5.42
C TYR A 137 -8.91 -15.59 -6.57
N ALA A 138 -8.29 -16.75 -6.78
CA ALA A 138 -7.29 -16.96 -7.83
C ALA A 138 -7.90 -16.85 -9.24
N LYS A 139 -9.19 -17.19 -9.38
CA LYS A 139 -9.96 -17.09 -10.63
C LYS A 139 -10.70 -15.75 -10.74
N ARG A 140 -11.12 -15.19 -9.60
CA ARG A 140 -11.85 -13.91 -9.50
C ARG A 140 -10.94 -12.73 -9.82
N PHE A 141 -9.74 -12.70 -9.27
CA PHE A 141 -8.77 -11.64 -9.51
C PHE A 141 -7.71 -12.12 -10.49
N LEU A 142 -7.53 -11.37 -11.57
CA LEU A 142 -6.66 -11.76 -12.69
C LEU A 142 -5.72 -10.62 -13.05
N PHE A 143 -4.49 -10.94 -13.36
CA PHE A 143 -3.57 -10.04 -14.03
C PHE A 143 -3.69 -10.19 -15.54
N TRP A 144 -3.20 -9.19 -16.29
CA TRP A 144 -3.34 -9.20 -17.75
C TRP A 144 -2.76 -10.45 -18.41
N ASP A 145 -1.62 -10.95 -17.95
CA ASP A 145 -0.99 -12.16 -18.48
C ASP A 145 -1.81 -13.44 -18.24
N GLU A 146 -2.76 -13.41 -17.30
CA GLU A 146 -3.71 -14.49 -17.06
C GLU A 146 -4.97 -14.39 -17.92
N ILE A 147 -5.22 -13.24 -18.56
CA ILE A 147 -6.35 -12.98 -19.46
C ILE A 147 -5.89 -13.16 -20.91
N ASP A 148 -4.77 -12.53 -21.28
CA ASP A 148 -4.19 -12.55 -22.61
C ASP A 148 -2.67 -12.75 -22.54
N ASP A 149 -2.23 -13.93 -22.95
CA ASP A 149 -0.82 -14.34 -23.00
C ASP A 149 -0.10 -13.82 -24.26
N ARG A 150 -0.67 -12.83 -24.96
CA ARG A 150 -0.14 -12.15 -26.15
C ARG A 150 0.11 -13.05 -27.37
N ASP A 151 -0.35 -14.30 -27.36
CA ASP A 151 -0.37 -15.19 -28.53
C ASP A 151 -1.56 -16.18 -28.53
N SER A 152 -2.48 -16.11 -27.55
CA SER A 152 -3.62 -17.02 -27.37
C SER A 152 -3.23 -18.51 -27.33
N GLN A 153 -1.99 -18.82 -26.93
CA GLN A 153 -1.45 -20.19 -26.99
C GLN A 153 -2.01 -21.07 -25.89
N LEU A 154 -2.35 -20.49 -24.73
CA LEU A 154 -2.94 -21.21 -23.62
C LEU A 154 -4.46 -21.28 -23.77
N LYS A 155 -4.97 -22.50 -24.01
CA LYS A 155 -6.42 -22.77 -24.07
C LYS A 155 -7.19 -22.24 -22.85
N ALA A 156 -6.57 -22.22 -21.68
CA ALA A 156 -7.16 -21.70 -20.44
C ALA A 156 -7.43 -20.18 -20.47
N ASN A 157 -6.74 -19.42 -21.33
CA ASN A 157 -6.87 -17.97 -21.43
C ASN A 157 -7.91 -17.55 -22.47
N ILE A 158 -8.18 -18.38 -23.49
CA ILE A 158 -9.20 -18.11 -24.52
C ILE A 158 -10.55 -17.74 -23.90
N GLY A 159 -11.02 -18.54 -22.94
CA GLY A 159 -12.30 -18.28 -22.27
C GLY A 159 -12.31 -16.98 -21.45
N LYS A 160 -11.18 -16.60 -20.85
CA LYS A 160 -11.06 -15.34 -20.10
C LYS A 160 -11.00 -14.15 -21.04
N LYS A 161 -10.23 -14.23 -22.13
CA LYS A 161 -10.15 -13.19 -23.17
C LYS A 161 -11.53 -12.90 -23.77
N GLN A 162 -12.33 -13.93 -24.03
CA GLN A 162 -13.72 -13.76 -24.46
C GLN A 162 -14.55 -13.03 -23.40
N ARG A 163 -14.51 -13.47 -22.13
CA ARG A 163 -15.21 -12.78 -21.03
C ARG A 163 -14.77 -11.33 -20.85
N TYR A 164 -13.51 -11.01 -21.09
CA TYR A 164 -13.02 -9.64 -21.10
C TYR A 164 -13.63 -8.82 -22.24
N GLN A 165 -13.67 -9.36 -23.46
CA GLN A 165 -14.32 -8.71 -24.61
C GLN A 165 -15.82 -8.49 -24.37
N ASP A 166 -16.47 -9.43 -23.68
CA ASP A 166 -17.88 -9.36 -23.29
C ASP A 166 -18.13 -8.47 -22.06
N LYS A 167 -17.08 -7.81 -21.52
CA LYS A 167 -17.12 -6.94 -20.32
C LYS A 167 -17.55 -7.65 -19.03
N LEU A 168 -17.38 -8.97 -18.98
CA LEU A 168 -17.57 -9.79 -17.77
C LEU A 168 -16.29 -9.85 -16.92
N ILE A 169 -15.14 -9.59 -17.54
CA ILE A 169 -13.90 -9.28 -16.83
C ILE A 169 -13.60 -7.80 -17.04
N VAL A 170 -13.49 -7.04 -15.95
CA VAL A 170 -13.30 -5.58 -15.98
C VAL A 170 -12.07 -5.17 -15.17
N SER A 171 -11.49 -4.01 -15.51
CA SER A 171 -10.41 -3.44 -14.71
C SER A 171 -10.93 -3.09 -13.32
N LEU A 172 -10.17 -3.43 -12.28
CA LEU A 172 -10.56 -3.16 -10.90
C LEU A 172 -10.73 -1.66 -10.62
N ILE A 173 -10.02 -0.79 -11.35
CA ILE A 173 -10.19 0.67 -11.28
C ILE A 173 -11.66 1.06 -11.55
N ALA A 174 -12.27 0.44 -12.56
CA ALA A 174 -13.65 0.75 -12.96
C ALA A 174 -14.66 0.38 -11.87
N GLU A 175 -14.42 -0.71 -11.15
CA GLU A 175 -15.26 -1.13 -10.01
C GLU A 175 -14.99 -0.27 -8.77
N MET A 176 -13.74 0.08 -8.49
CA MET A 176 -13.38 0.84 -7.30
C MET A 176 -13.95 2.26 -7.26
N LEU A 177 -14.16 2.89 -8.42
CA LEU A 177 -14.81 4.20 -8.47
C LEU A 177 -16.30 4.14 -8.06
N ASN A 178 -16.89 2.94 -8.00
CA ASN A 178 -18.28 2.72 -7.61
C ASN A 178 -18.43 2.10 -6.20
N ALA A 179 -17.34 1.76 -5.51
CA ALA A 179 -17.37 1.01 -4.26
C ALA A 179 -17.06 1.87 -3.01
N ASP A 180 -17.96 1.84 -2.03
CA ASP A 180 -17.83 2.50 -0.71
C ASP A 180 -16.95 1.69 0.29
N THR A 181 -15.85 1.08 -0.18
CA THR A 181 -14.99 0.29 0.71
C THR A 181 -14.15 1.18 1.63
N LYS A 182 -14.19 0.91 2.94
CA LYS A 182 -13.45 1.65 3.98
C LYS A 182 -12.22 0.88 4.46
N LEU A 183 -11.08 1.56 4.52
CA LEU A 183 -9.89 1.17 5.27
C LEU A 183 -9.88 1.83 6.65
N TYR A 184 -9.53 1.06 7.67
CA TYR A 184 -9.27 1.59 9.00
C TYR A 184 -7.80 2.04 9.08
N ILE A 185 -7.59 3.33 9.29
CA ILE A 185 -6.28 3.93 9.45
C ILE A 185 -6.09 4.29 10.91
N ILE A 186 -5.06 3.74 11.53
CA ILE A 186 -4.69 4.09 12.89
C ILE A 186 -3.58 5.12 12.79
N SER A 187 -3.87 6.35 13.19
CA SER A 187 -2.87 7.42 13.20
C SER A 187 -2.51 7.83 14.62
N TYR A 188 -1.26 8.25 14.82
CA TYR A 188 -0.84 8.86 16.07
C TYR A 188 0.19 9.96 15.84
N THR A 189 0.16 10.93 16.74
CA THR A 189 1.13 12.02 16.79
C THR A 189 2.13 11.71 17.90
N LYS A 190 3.41 11.95 17.65
CA LYS A 190 4.42 11.94 18.71
C LYS A 190 5.17 13.26 18.66
N SER A 191 4.87 14.16 19.59
CA SER A 191 5.70 15.33 19.85
C SER A 191 7.08 14.88 20.35
N GLN A 192 8.10 14.91 19.48
CA GLN A 192 9.48 14.67 19.90
C GLN A 192 10.08 15.96 20.49
N LYS A 193 10.33 15.96 21.81
CA LYS A 193 11.48 16.71 22.36
C LYS A 193 12.68 15.78 22.36
N LEU A 194 13.42 15.72 21.26
CA LEU A 194 14.77 15.14 21.25
C LEU A 194 15.65 16.05 22.10
N LYS A 195 15.99 15.61 23.34
CA LYS A 195 17.17 16.15 24.02
C LYS A 195 18.38 15.66 23.24
N LEU A 196 18.98 16.52 22.43
CA LEU A 196 20.38 16.34 22.06
C LEU A 196 21.18 16.32 23.37
N VAL A 197 21.64 15.14 23.78
CA VAL A 197 22.73 15.06 24.75
C VAL A 197 23.97 15.47 23.98
N SER A 198 24.35 16.74 24.09
CA SER A 198 25.69 17.17 23.70
C SER A 198 26.69 16.42 24.58
N LYS A 199 27.41 15.46 24.01
CA LYS A 199 28.69 15.03 24.58
C LYS A 199 29.63 16.22 24.51
N THR A 200 29.68 17.01 25.57
CA THR A 200 30.82 17.88 25.85
C THR A 200 31.96 16.98 26.31
N SER A 201 32.86 16.64 25.39
CA SER A 201 34.20 16.20 25.73
C SER A 201 34.93 17.37 26.38
N SER A 202 35.10 17.32 27.69
CA SER A 202 36.01 18.19 28.44
C SER A 202 37.47 17.83 28.09
N PRO A 203 38.39 18.79 27.99
CA PRO A 203 39.80 18.50 27.77
C PRO A 203 40.45 18.02 29.08
N GLN A 204 41.18 16.91 29.01
CA GLN A 204 42.11 16.50 30.07
C GLN A 204 43.35 17.40 30.01
N THR A 205 43.50 18.28 30.99
CA THR A 205 44.80 18.85 31.37
C THR A 205 45.42 17.94 32.42
N ASN A 206 46.42 17.15 32.05
CA ASN A 206 47.32 16.51 33.00
C ASN A 206 48.54 17.41 33.16
N GLU A 207 48.62 18.04 34.32
CA GLU A 207 49.87 18.52 34.90
C GLU A 207 50.73 17.31 35.29
N HIS A 208 51.97 17.27 34.83
CA HIS A 208 53.04 16.55 35.50
C HIS A 208 54.25 17.47 35.62
N SER A 209 54.90 17.31 36.78
CA SER A 209 56.00 18.04 37.38
C SER A 209 57.21 18.33 36.48
#